data_AF-A0A8T3SHN7-F1
#
_entry.id   AF-A0A8T3SHN7-F1
#
_cell.length_a   1.000
_cell.length_b   1.000
_cell.length_c   1.000
_cell.angle_alpha   90.00
_cell.angle_beta   90.00
_cell.angle_gamma   90.00
#
_symmetry.space_group_name_H-M   'P 1'
#
loop_
_entity.id
_entity.type
_entity.pdbx_description
1 polymer ?
#
loop_
_entity_poly.entity_id
_entity_poly.type
_entity_poly.pdbx_seq_one_letter_code
_entity_poly.pdbx_strand_id
1 'polypeptide(L)'
;MNHTVRQKFSLPRSRAQQGYFALLAVVLILVMGLMGSVIVNLFATRAQTSANQLGGLRAFYLAESGLEIASRLLTTSTFTGTGARVVCSALTGTSTVTNASLLNGTFTLSAVGTPVVAVTTLSSALTFTGSTIAVTSFTNFAGNGRLHVEDELIDYEAVSGTNFINVTRGAGGSRVRSHAVGAPVSQYQCTVDSKAGIPSIAAPKYQRNVQAQVQLQDGWLVGDKQSNNFSLMRWNYPAGVDWNNSSLAGGSSASNLEGVSMLSNAFGFAVGGAVGTNFTFLRWNGTAWVLNAQAGACSNQHLLAVSLVSNQQGFAVGSRYRPACASSGNYRYTILRWNGSNWVALTPSVAPTIPADASTNQNLNAVHVIDTNGDGLGNIGFAVGNAGHILTYNGTSWTRATSPTTQHLKGVYVVSASEAWAVGVNGVILKYTGSWSLFTSPVSTDINAISMLDTDNDGLANFGVAAGSSGRLFIYNGTSWTFTDFGNTNFLAVGIFSPDDAWAAGASGSAYHWDGTVWSNIGTGTNNQINAISLVLPGSNPVTNWRQIFR
;
A
#
# COMPACT_ATOMS: atom_id res chain seq x y z
N MET A 1 -66.35 -59.24 83.47
CA MET A 1 -65.26 -60.17 83.14
C MET A 1 -64.18 -59.41 82.38
N ASN A 2 -63.01 -59.31 83.01
CA ASN A 2 -61.65 -58.99 82.55
C ASN A 2 -61.39 -58.27 81.21
N HIS A 3 -60.82 -57.06 81.31
CA HIS A 3 -59.93 -56.48 80.29
C HIS A 3 -58.51 -56.38 80.85
N THR A 4 -57.57 -57.03 80.16
CA THR A 4 -56.14 -57.06 80.46
C THR A 4 -55.45 -55.79 79.95
N VAL A 5 -54.65 -55.17 80.81
CA VAL A 5 -53.87 -53.95 80.56
C VAL A 5 -52.55 -54.28 79.85
N ARG A 6 -52.18 -53.54 78.80
CA ARG A 6 -50.79 -53.38 78.32
C ARG A 6 -50.35 -51.93 78.55
N GLN A 7 -49.37 -51.71 79.41
CA GLN A 7 -48.71 -50.41 79.64
C GLN A 7 -47.70 -50.10 78.52
N LYS A 8 -47.76 -48.88 77.96
CA LYS A 8 -46.71 -48.25 77.15
C LYS A 8 -45.99 -47.22 78.01
N PHE A 9 -44.70 -47.40 78.27
CA PHE A 9 -43.84 -46.39 78.89
C PHE A 9 -43.39 -45.37 77.81
N SER A 10 -43.76 -44.10 77.97
CA SER A 10 -43.19 -42.97 77.23
C SER A 10 -42.42 -42.07 78.20
N LEU A 11 -41.10 -41.90 77.97
CA LEU A 11 -40.27 -40.97 78.74
C LEU A 11 -40.65 -39.50 78.42
N PRO A 12 -40.74 -38.61 79.43
CA PRO A 12 -41.07 -37.20 79.21
C PRO A 12 -39.84 -36.43 78.72
N ARG A 13 -39.88 -35.87 77.49
CA ARG A 13 -38.93 -34.83 77.07
C ARG A 13 -39.28 -33.52 77.79
N SER A 14 -38.30 -32.90 78.45
CA SER A 14 -38.51 -31.64 79.17
C SER A 14 -38.80 -30.49 78.20
N ARG A 15 -39.68 -29.56 78.61
CA ARG A 15 -40.11 -28.39 77.81
C ARG A 15 -38.93 -27.53 77.28
N ALA A 16 -37.76 -27.60 77.92
CA ALA A 16 -36.55 -26.91 77.48
C ALA A 16 -35.97 -27.46 76.15
N GLN A 17 -36.04 -28.77 75.91
CA GLN A 17 -35.55 -29.36 74.65
C GLN A 17 -36.45 -28.99 73.47
N GLN A 18 -37.76 -28.88 73.68
CA GLN A 18 -38.71 -28.47 72.63
C GLN A 18 -38.51 -27.01 72.19
N GLY A 19 -38.19 -26.10 73.12
CA GLY A 19 -37.83 -24.71 72.80
C GLY A 19 -36.54 -24.61 71.99
N TYR A 20 -35.53 -25.43 72.31
CA TYR A 20 -34.26 -25.47 71.58
C TYR A 20 -34.44 -25.98 70.14
N PHE A 21 -35.24 -27.03 69.93
CA PHE A 21 -35.55 -27.52 68.58
C PHE A 21 -36.39 -26.53 67.76
N ALA A 22 -37.32 -25.80 68.39
CA ALA A 22 -38.09 -24.76 67.71
C ALA A 22 -37.22 -23.58 67.28
N LEU A 23 -36.28 -23.14 68.14
CA LEU A 23 -35.36 -22.05 67.83
C LEU A 23 -34.35 -22.46 66.75
N LEU A 24 -33.83 -23.68 66.80
CA LEU A 24 -33.03 -24.27 65.71
C LEU A 24 -33.80 -24.34 64.40
N ALA A 25 -35.08 -24.74 64.42
CA ALA A 25 -35.91 -24.81 63.22
C ALA A 25 -36.15 -23.41 62.60
N VAL A 26 -36.42 -22.40 63.42
CA VAL A 26 -36.58 -21.00 62.97
C VAL A 26 -35.27 -20.47 62.37
N VAL A 27 -34.15 -20.71 63.04
CA VAL A 27 -32.82 -20.34 62.50
C VAL A 27 -32.53 -21.07 61.20
N LEU A 28 -32.85 -22.36 61.08
CA LEU A 28 -32.64 -23.13 59.85
C LEU A 28 -33.49 -22.59 58.68
N ILE A 29 -34.75 -22.25 58.94
CA ILE A 29 -35.67 -21.65 57.95
C ILE A 29 -35.16 -20.27 57.50
N LEU A 30 -34.72 -19.43 58.45
CA LEU A 30 -34.11 -18.14 58.14
C LEU A 30 -32.85 -18.30 57.29
N VAL A 31 -31.95 -19.22 57.66
CA VAL A 31 -30.72 -19.51 56.90
C VAL A 31 -31.05 -20.03 55.51
N MET A 32 -32.01 -20.95 55.36
CA MET A 32 -32.44 -21.46 54.04
C MET A 32 -33.09 -20.37 53.19
N GLY A 33 -33.90 -19.48 53.77
CA GLY A 33 -34.48 -18.33 53.08
C GLY A 33 -33.42 -17.34 52.62
N LEU A 34 -32.43 -17.05 53.48
CA LEU A 34 -31.31 -16.18 53.15
C LEU A 34 -30.44 -16.79 52.05
N MET A 35 -30.09 -18.08 52.18
CA MET A 35 -29.35 -18.80 51.13
C MET A 35 -30.11 -18.86 49.80
N GLY A 36 -31.41 -19.12 49.82
CA GLY A 36 -32.26 -19.07 48.62
C GLY A 36 -32.23 -17.70 47.95
N SER A 37 -32.36 -16.63 48.73
CA SER A 37 -32.29 -15.25 48.22
C SER A 37 -30.92 -14.90 47.64
N VAL A 38 -29.84 -15.34 48.28
CA VAL A 38 -28.45 -15.13 47.81
C VAL A 38 -28.21 -15.89 46.52
N ILE A 39 -28.69 -17.14 46.42
CA ILE A 39 -28.57 -17.95 45.21
C ILE A 39 -29.32 -17.31 44.03
N VAL A 40 -30.57 -16.89 44.23
CA VAL A 40 -31.36 -16.21 43.18
C VAL A 40 -30.67 -14.90 42.75
N ASN A 41 -30.16 -14.12 43.70
CA ASN A 41 -29.43 -12.89 43.41
C ASN A 41 -28.13 -13.19 42.63
N LEU A 42 -27.36 -14.20 43.03
CA LEU A 42 -26.14 -14.61 42.32
C LEU A 42 -26.43 -15.06 40.89
N PHE A 43 -27.49 -15.85 40.65
CA PHE A 43 -27.86 -16.27 39.31
C PHE A 43 -28.39 -15.11 38.45
N ALA A 44 -29.25 -14.25 39.00
CA ALA A 44 -29.78 -13.09 38.30
C ALA A 44 -28.67 -12.09 37.94
N THR A 45 -27.80 -11.78 38.89
CA THR A 45 -26.68 -10.84 38.70
C THR A 45 -25.65 -11.39 37.72
N ARG A 46 -25.30 -12.68 37.82
CA ARG A 46 -24.39 -13.32 36.85
C ARG A 46 -25.00 -13.39 35.46
N ALA A 47 -26.28 -13.75 35.34
CA ALA A 47 -26.97 -13.78 34.06
C ALA A 47 -27.01 -12.38 33.41
N GLN A 48 -27.28 -11.34 34.20
CA GLN A 48 -27.24 -9.96 33.71
C GLN A 48 -25.83 -9.54 33.28
N THR A 49 -24.80 -9.90 34.05
CA THR A 49 -23.40 -9.57 33.71
C THR A 49 -22.97 -10.27 32.42
N SER A 50 -23.32 -11.55 32.27
CA SER A 50 -23.06 -12.31 31.03
C SER A 50 -23.82 -11.75 29.83
N ALA A 51 -25.08 -11.34 30.01
CA ALA A 51 -25.86 -10.68 28.96
C ALA A 51 -25.26 -9.31 28.59
N ASN A 52 -24.74 -8.56 29.57
CA ASN A 52 -24.07 -7.28 29.36
C ASN A 52 -22.76 -7.45 28.58
N GLN A 53 -21.94 -8.44 28.95
CA GLN A 53 -20.70 -8.76 28.25
C GLN A 53 -20.97 -9.18 26.81
N LEU A 54 -21.96 -10.06 26.59
CA LEU A 54 -22.34 -10.50 25.26
C LEU A 54 -22.90 -9.35 24.40
N GLY A 55 -23.72 -8.47 24.98
CA GLY A 55 -24.24 -7.28 24.31
C GLY A 55 -23.15 -6.29 23.93
N GLY A 56 -22.19 -6.04 24.83
CA GLY A 56 -21.03 -5.20 24.55
C GLY A 56 -20.13 -5.76 23.45
N LEU A 57 -19.86 -7.07 23.47
CA LEU A 57 -19.05 -7.75 22.45
C LEU A 57 -19.73 -7.72 21.07
N ARG A 58 -21.05 -7.86 21.03
CA ARG A 58 -21.81 -7.74 19.77
C ARG A 58 -21.77 -6.33 19.21
N ALA A 59 -21.96 -5.30 20.05
CA ALA A 59 -21.86 -3.90 19.59
C ALA A 59 -20.44 -3.61 19.07
N PHE A 60 -19.43 -4.21 19.69
CA PHE A 60 -18.06 -4.12 19.25
C PHE A 60 -17.85 -4.71 17.85
N TYR A 61 -18.21 -5.98 17.61
CA TYR A 61 -18.04 -6.60 16.29
C TYR A 61 -18.87 -5.92 15.19
N LEU A 62 -20.04 -5.37 15.52
CA LEU A 62 -20.83 -4.56 14.58
C LEU A 62 -20.11 -3.26 14.19
N ALA A 63 -19.49 -2.58 15.15
CA ALA A 63 -18.72 -1.37 14.87
C ALA A 63 -17.49 -1.68 14.00
N GLU A 64 -16.75 -2.75 14.31
CA GLU A 64 -15.61 -3.22 13.51
C GLU A 64 -16.03 -3.58 12.08
N SER A 65 -17.16 -4.28 11.91
CA SER A 65 -17.71 -4.59 10.58
C SER A 65 -17.98 -3.32 9.77
N GLY A 66 -18.48 -2.27 10.42
CA GLY A 66 -18.65 -0.96 9.80
C GLY A 66 -17.32 -0.35 9.34
N LEU A 67 -16.26 -0.46 10.15
CA LEU A 67 -14.95 0.06 9.77
C LEU A 67 -14.33 -0.72 8.60
N GLU A 68 -14.54 -2.04 8.49
CA GLU A 68 -14.09 -2.81 7.33
C GLU A 68 -14.76 -2.32 6.05
N ILE A 69 -16.09 -2.12 6.14
CA ILE A 69 -16.86 -1.56 5.04
C ILE A 69 -16.31 -0.18 4.66
N ALA A 70 -16.11 0.70 5.64
CA ALA A 70 -15.55 2.03 5.37
C ALA A 70 -14.16 1.99 4.72
N SER A 71 -13.25 1.18 5.26
CA SER A 71 -11.91 0.99 4.70
C SER A 71 -12.01 0.55 3.24
N ARG A 72 -12.88 -0.43 2.94
CA ARG A 72 -13.11 -0.92 1.59
C ARG A 72 -13.72 0.15 0.68
N LEU A 73 -14.69 0.93 1.14
CA LEU A 73 -15.30 2.04 0.37
C LEU A 73 -14.29 3.14 -0.01
N LEU A 74 -13.27 3.36 0.84
CA LEU A 74 -12.20 4.33 0.61
C LEU A 74 -11.08 3.79 -0.28
N THR A 75 -10.80 2.49 -0.19
CA THR A 75 -9.61 1.86 -0.81
C THR A 75 -9.91 0.97 -2.01
N THR A 76 -11.18 0.71 -2.34
CA THR A 76 -11.58 -0.08 -3.51
C THR A 76 -12.78 0.56 -4.21
N SER A 77 -12.89 0.42 -5.52
CA SER A 77 -14.11 0.75 -6.26
C SER A 77 -15.26 -0.18 -5.83
N THR A 78 -16.44 0.39 -5.60
CA THR A 78 -17.55 -0.28 -4.90
C THR A 78 -18.26 -1.42 -5.64
N PHE A 79 -18.78 -2.37 -4.84
CA PHE A 79 -19.76 -3.42 -5.19
C PHE A 79 -21.14 -2.93 -5.67
N THR A 80 -21.37 -1.61 -5.68
CA THR A 80 -22.68 -0.98 -5.95
C THR A 80 -22.93 -0.68 -7.44
N GLY A 81 -22.06 -1.16 -8.34
CA GLY A 81 -22.19 -0.93 -9.79
C GLY A 81 -21.76 0.47 -10.25
N THR A 82 -21.21 1.29 -9.35
CA THR A 82 -20.57 2.57 -9.67
C THR A 82 -19.05 2.39 -9.58
N GLY A 83 -18.34 2.58 -10.69
CA GLY A 83 -16.88 2.38 -10.81
C GLY A 83 -16.02 3.41 -10.08
N ALA A 84 -16.51 4.04 -9.01
CA ALA A 84 -15.80 5.07 -8.25
C ALA A 84 -15.78 4.75 -6.76
N ARG A 85 -14.72 5.17 -6.07
CA ARG A 85 -14.58 5.11 -4.61
C ARG A 85 -15.42 6.18 -3.93
N VAL A 86 -15.65 6.01 -2.63
CA VAL A 86 -16.33 7.02 -1.81
C VAL A 86 -15.30 8.03 -1.30
N VAL A 87 -15.57 9.33 -1.42
CA VAL A 87 -14.73 10.33 -0.77
C VAL A 87 -14.78 10.18 0.73
N CYS A 88 -13.66 10.41 1.41
CA CYS A 88 -13.63 10.51 2.86
C CYS A 88 -14.77 11.41 3.39
N SER A 89 -14.96 12.61 2.85
CA SER A 89 -16.02 13.53 3.29
C SER A 89 -17.46 13.08 3.02
N ALA A 90 -17.70 12.14 2.09
CA ALA A 90 -19.03 11.60 1.80
C ALA A 90 -19.24 10.21 2.41
N LEU A 91 -18.26 9.70 3.15
CA LEU A 91 -18.42 8.46 3.90
C LEU A 91 -19.43 8.70 5.03
N THR A 92 -20.69 8.42 4.72
CA THR A 92 -21.83 8.53 5.61
C THR A 92 -22.78 7.37 5.33
N GLY A 93 -23.43 6.83 6.35
CA GLY A 93 -24.43 5.79 6.13
C GLY A 93 -24.86 5.10 7.42
N THR A 94 -26.07 4.55 7.40
CA THR A 94 -26.58 3.65 8.44
C THR A 94 -26.90 2.33 7.78
N SER A 95 -26.37 1.23 8.29
CA SER A 95 -26.70 -0.10 7.77
C SER A 95 -27.09 -1.06 8.90
N THR A 96 -28.01 -1.95 8.58
CA THR A 96 -28.47 -3.01 9.48
C THR A 96 -27.74 -4.30 9.08
N VAL A 97 -26.96 -4.88 9.98
CA VAL A 97 -26.33 -6.18 9.74
C VAL A 97 -27.22 -7.24 10.34
N THR A 98 -27.79 -8.09 9.49
CA THR A 98 -28.49 -9.30 9.90
C THR A 98 -27.54 -10.47 9.78
N ASN A 99 -26.93 -10.87 10.90
CA ASN A 99 -26.10 -12.07 10.95
C ASN A 99 -26.84 -13.16 11.75
N ALA A 100 -26.95 -14.35 11.17
CA ALA A 100 -27.60 -15.52 11.76
C ALA A 100 -27.03 -15.92 13.14
N SER A 101 -25.77 -15.56 13.45
CA SER A 101 -25.13 -15.85 14.75
C SER A 101 -25.10 -14.66 15.73
N LEU A 102 -25.33 -13.42 15.29
CA LEU A 102 -25.18 -12.21 16.14
C LEU A 102 -26.50 -11.49 16.47
N LEU A 103 -27.64 -11.90 15.88
CA LEU A 103 -28.93 -11.18 15.90
C LEU A 103 -28.83 -9.80 15.21
N ASN A 104 -29.98 -9.13 15.03
CA ASN A 104 -30.06 -7.85 14.33
C ASN A 104 -29.37 -6.72 15.11
N GLY A 105 -28.57 -5.91 14.42
CA GLY A 105 -27.97 -4.70 14.97
C GLY A 105 -27.73 -3.63 13.90
N THR A 106 -27.55 -2.38 14.34
CA THR A 106 -27.32 -1.24 13.44
C THR A 106 -25.97 -0.60 13.73
N PHE A 107 -25.27 -0.18 12.68
CA PHE A 107 -24.11 0.68 12.79
C PHE A 107 -24.26 1.91 11.88
N THR A 108 -23.60 3.00 12.26
CA THR A 108 -23.47 4.21 11.46
C THR A 108 -22.01 4.51 11.18
N LEU A 109 -21.71 4.90 9.95
CA LEU A 109 -20.40 5.37 9.52
C LEU A 109 -20.41 6.87 9.30
N SER A 110 -19.34 7.51 9.71
CA SER A 110 -19.07 8.92 9.44
C SER A 110 -17.57 9.17 9.36
N ALA A 111 -17.11 9.93 8.38
CA ALA A 111 -15.78 10.51 8.45
C ALA A 111 -15.67 11.59 9.54
N VAL A 112 -14.47 11.69 10.12
CA VAL A 112 -14.14 12.65 11.17
C VAL A 112 -13.25 13.73 10.56
N GLY A 113 -13.81 14.93 10.38
CA GLY A 113 -13.09 16.07 9.81
C GLY A 113 -12.76 15.91 8.32
N THR A 114 -11.86 16.77 7.82
CA THR A 114 -11.32 16.68 6.46
C THR A 114 -10.09 15.78 6.42
N PRO A 115 -9.80 15.11 5.29
CA PRO A 115 -8.54 14.37 5.12
C PRO A 115 -7.33 15.23 5.48
N VAL A 116 -6.40 14.64 6.23
CA VAL A 116 -5.18 15.33 6.64
C VAL A 116 -4.11 15.09 5.60
N VAL A 117 -3.52 16.16 5.09
CA VAL A 117 -2.42 16.15 4.13
C VAL A 117 -1.26 16.95 4.70
N ALA A 118 -0.15 16.29 5.02
CA ALA A 118 1.01 16.95 5.59
C ALA A 118 2.31 16.28 5.13
N VAL A 119 3.37 17.08 5.00
CA VAL A 119 4.70 16.62 4.59
C VAL A 119 5.77 17.31 5.44
N THR A 120 6.84 16.60 5.76
CA THR A 120 7.97 17.07 6.57
C THR A 120 9.18 16.15 6.33
N THR A 121 10.23 16.28 7.13
CA THR A 121 11.40 15.39 7.10
C THR A 121 11.79 14.93 8.48
N LEU A 122 12.45 13.77 8.57
CA LEU A 122 13.07 13.31 9.82
C LEU A 122 14.17 14.28 10.27
N SER A 123 14.13 14.67 11.54
CA SER A 123 15.19 15.48 12.17
C SER A 123 16.31 14.64 12.79
N SER A 124 16.06 13.34 13.01
CA SER A 124 17.05 12.35 13.46
C SER A 124 16.89 11.04 12.69
N ALA A 125 17.95 10.23 12.59
CA ALA A 125 17.84 8.91 11.99
C ALA A 125 16.89 8.04 12.80
N LEU A 126 16.10 7.23 12.11
CA LEU A 126 15.17 6.28 12.69
C LEU A 126 15.74 4.87 12.55
N THR A 127 16.01 4.20 13.66
CA THR A 127 16.51 2.81 13.66
C THR A 127 15.35 1.81 13.56
N PHE A 128 15.67 0.53 13.34
CA PHE A 128 14.68 -0.56 13.31
C PHE A 128 13.82 -0.69 14.57
N THR A 129 14.36 -0.28 15.73
CA THR A 129 13.67 -0.35 17.03
C THR A 129 13.19 1.02 17.53
N GLY A 130 13.35 2.07 16.72
CA GLY A 130 12.95 3.42 17.10
C GLY A 130 11.45 3.51 17.37
N SER A 131 11.10 3.87 18.60
CA SER A 131 9.72 4.01 19.09
C SER A 131 9.22 5.47 19.11
N THR A 132 10.03 6.39 18.61
CA THR A 132 9.74 7.82 18.51
C THR A 132 10.24 8.34 17.18
N ILE A 133 9.41 9.11 16.48
CA ILE A 133 9.71 9.67 15.16
C ILE A 133 9.89 11.17 15.32
N ALA A 134 11.15 11.62 15.32
CA ALA A 134 11.46 13.04 15.40
C ALA A 134 11.42 13.68 14.01
N VAL A 135 10.66 14.77 13.86
CA VAL A 135 10.54 15.51 12.60
C VAL A 135 10.99 16.96 12.74
N THR A 136 11.26 17.59 11.60
CA THR A 136 11.66 19.00 11.52
C THR A 136 10.51 19.97 11.76
N SER A 137 9.29 19.58 11.40
CA SER A 137 8.05 20.32 11.65
C SER A 137 6.86 19.37 11.78
N PHE A 138 5.93 19.70 12.68
CA PHE A 138 4.65 19.02 12.88
C PHE A 138 3.47 19.77 12.21
N THR A 139 3.74 20.84 11.44
CA THR A 139 2.69 21.67 10.84
C THR A 139 1.72 20.83 10.00
N ASN A 140 0.41 20.97 10.25
CA ASN A 140 -0.70 20.27 9.59
C ASN A 140 -0.82 18.75 9.85
N PHE A 141 0.04 18.14 10.67
CA PHE A 141 -0.13 16.74 11.07
C PHE A 141 -1.23 16.60 12.13
N ALA A 142 -1.90 15.45 12.14
CA ALA A 142 -2.89 15.13 13.16
C ALA A 142 -2.23 14.73 14.49
N GLY A 143 -2.94 14.91 15.62
CA GLY A 143 -2.42 14.54 16.96
C GLY A 143 -2.21 13.03 17.17
N ASN A 144 -2.85 12.20 16.36
CA ASN A 144 -2.62 10.77 16.20
C ASN A 144 -2.84 10.41 14.73
N GLY A 145 -2.26 9.33 14.24
CA GLY A 145 -2.27 9.12 12.80
C GLY A 145 -1.52 7.92 12.28
N ARG A 146 -1.61 7.77 10.96
CA ARG A 146 -0.70 6.96 10.14
C ARG A 146 0.21 7.89 9.34
N LEU A 147 1.47 7.51 9.20
CA LEU A 147 2.52 8.21 8.48
C LEU A 147 3.08 7.30 7.39
N HIS A 148 3.64 7.92 6.35
CA HIS A 148 4.53 7.29 5.39
C HIS A 148 5.92 7.90 5.52
N VAL A 149 6.91 7.06 5.85
CA VAL A 149 8.33 7.42 5.89
C VAL A 149 9.01 6.61 4.80
N GLU A 150 9.40 7.29 3.71
CA GLU A 150 9.81 6.62 2.47
C GLU A 150 8.75 5.63 1.99
N ASP A 151 9.01 4.33 2.06
CA ASP A 151 8.12 3.20 1.70
C ASP A 151 7.69 2.38 2.93
N GLU A 152 7.74 2.94 4.15
CA GLU A 152 7.21 2.32 5.39
C GLU A 152 5.99 3.07 5.91
N LEU A 153 4.95 2.34 6.32
CA LEU A 153 3.82 2.88 7.05
C LEU A 153 4.05 2.77 8.57
N ILE A 154 3.80 3.85 9.29
CA ILE A 154 4.00 3.92 10.75
C ILE A 154 2.76 4.54 11.39
N ASP A 155 2.16 3.86 12.37
CA ASP A 155 1.06 4.40 13.17
C ASP A 155 1.60 5.08 14.43
N TYR A 156 1.00 6.18 14.88
CA TYR A 156 1.34 6.87 16.12
C TYR A 156 0.10 7.29 16.90
N GLU A 157 0.22 7.29 18.23
CA GLU A 157 -0.91 7.46 19.14
C GLU A 157 -0.98 8.86 19.76
N ALA A 158 0.15 9.53 19.84
CA ALA A 158 0.25 10.87 20.41
C ALA A 158 1.47 11.62 19.85
N VAL A 159 1.53 12.91 20.17
CA VAL A 159 2.59 13.82 19.77
C VAL A 159 3.11 14.54 21.01
N SER A 160 4.43 14.70 21.09
CA SER A 160 5.11 15.46 22.13
C SER A 160 6.16 16.37 21.51
N GLY A 161 5.89 17.66 21.45
CA GLY A 161 6.71 18.62 20.70
C GLY A 161 6.73 18.27 19.20
N THR A 162 7.92 18.12 18.63
CA THR A 162 8.13 17.69 17.23
C THR A 162 8.34 16.18 17.08
N ASN A 163 7.84 15.39 18.04
CA ASN A 163 8.00 13.94 18.04
C ASN A 163 6.64 13.23 17.98
N PHE A 164 6.51 12.28 17.08
CA PHE A 164 5.44 11.29 17.14
C PHE A 164 5.86 10.18 18.11
N ILE A 165 4.99 9.85 19.06
CA ILE A 165 5.25 8.89 20.14
C ILE A 165 4.21 7.77 20.16
N ASN A 166 4.50 6.71 20.91
CA ASN A 166 3.72 5.47 20.94
C ASN A 166 3.52 4.93 19.52
N VAL A 167 4.63 4.77 18.79
CA VAL A 167 4.57 4.40 17.38
C VAL A 167 4.59 2.90 17.18
N THR A 168 3.84 2.44 16.19
CA THR A 168 3.83 1.06 15.69
C THR A 168 4.43 1.08 14.29
N ARG A 169 5.60 0.48 14.15
CA ARG A 169 6.36 0.37 12.91
C ARG A 169 5.80 -0.75 12.02
N GLY A 170 6.03 -0.68 10.72
CA GLY A 170 5.58 -1.71 9.78
C GLY A 170 4.05 -1.89 9.77
N ALA A 171 3.33 -0.78 9.94
CA ALA A 171 1.87 -0.80 9.94
C ALA A 171 1.36 -1.28 8.57
N GLY A 172 0.18 -1.91 8.58
CA GLY A 172 -0.49 -2.35 7.35
C GLY A 172 0.30 -3.33 6.48
N GLY A 173 1.20 -4.13 7.06
CA GLY A 173 2.01 -5.11 6.32
C GLY A 173 3.30 -4.54 5.70
N SER A 174 3.54 -3.23 5.85
CA SER A 174 4.80 -2.63 5.39
C SER A 174 6.00 -3.16 6.19
N ARG A 175 7.15 -3.20 5.53
CA ARG A 175 8.39 -3.67 6.15
C ARG A 175 8.99 -2.58 7.06
N VAL A 176 9.37 -2.96 8.28
CA VAL A 176 10.13 -2.09 9.19
C VAL A 176 11.55 -1.89 8.67
N ARG A 177 11.99 -0.64 8.54
CA ARG A 177 13.33 -0.28 8.05
C ARG A 177 14.05 0.74 8.92
N SER A 178 15.34 0.94 8.67
CA SER A 178 16.02 2.14 9.15
C SER A 178 15.84 3.28 8.13
N HIS A 179 15.79 4.51 8.62
CA HIS A 179 15.68 5.70 7.77
C HIS A 179 16.70 6.74 8.21
N ALA A 180 17.35 7.40 7.25
CA ALA A 180 18.31 8.46 7.57
C ALA A 180 17.63 9.76 7.99
N VAL A 181 18.41 10.63 8.63
CA VAL A 181 18.07 12.04 8.82
C VAL A 181 17.68 12.64 7.47
N GLY A 182 16.62 13.46 7.44
CA GLY A 182 16.11 14.07 6.22
C GLY A 182 15.19 13.16 5.40
N ALA A 183 14.92 11.93 5.84
CA ALA A 183 13.91 11.08 5.18
C ALA A 183 12.56 11.79 5.09
N PRO A 184 11.91 11.76 3.91
CA PRO A 184 10.61 12.38 3.71
C PRO A 184 9.57 11.66 4.58
N VAL A 185 8.90 12.44 5.43
CA VAL A 185 7.78 11.98 6.25
C VAL A 185 6.53 12.66 5.75
N SER A 186 5.45 11.90 5.69
CA SER A 186 4.20 12.41 5.16
C SER A 186 3.00 11.74 5.79
N GLN A 187 1.87 12.42 5.69
CA GLN A 187 0.58 11.93 6.14
C GLN A 187 -0.45 12.24 5.06
N TYR A 188 -1.16 11.21 4.62
CA TYR A 188 -2.36 11.38 3.80
C TYR A 188 -3.45 10.43 4.26
N GLN A 189 -4.21 10.88 5.25
CA GLN A 189 -5.11 10.01 6.00
C GLN A 189 -6.56 10.51 6.01
N CYS A 190 -7.48 9.55 5.96
CA CYS A 190 -8.88 9.73 6.31
C CYS A 190 -9.12 9.14 7.70
N THR A 191 -9.89 9.83 8.53
CA THR A 191 -10.32 9.32 9.84
C THR A 191 -11.78 8.95 9.79
N VAL A 192 -12.12 7.74 10.23
CA VAL A 192 -13.47 7.19 10.18
C VAL A 192 -13.93 6.81 11.58
N ASP A 193 -15.17 7.16 11.92
CA ASP A 193 -15.89 6.71 13.11
C ASP A 193 -16.98 5.70 12.71
N SER A 194 -17.06 4.59 13.42
CA SER A 194 -18.14 3.60 13.34
C SER A 194 -18.80 3.45 14.69
N LYS A 195 -20.10 3.79 14.74
CA LYS A 195 -20.92 3.71 15.96
C LYS A 195 -21.95 2.61 15.82
N ALA A 196 -21.98 1.66 16.74
CA ALA A 196 -22.94 0.56 16.73
C ALA A 196 -23.77 0.50 18.01
N GLY A 197 -25.03 0.10 17.88
CA GLY A 197 -25.99 -0.01 18.98
C GLY A 197 -26.91 -1.22 18.86
N ILE A 198 -27.23 -1.84 20.01
CA ILE A 198 -28.13 -3.01 20.09
C ILE A 198 -29.32 -2.69 21.00
N PRO A 199 -30.58 -2.87 20.54
CA PRO A 199 -30.99 -3.27 19.18
C PRO A 199 -30.90 -2.13 18.16
N SER A 200 -30.81 -0.86 18.60
CA SER A 200 -30.63 0.32 17.75
C SER A 200 -29.70 1.34 18.40
N ILE A 201 -29.19 2.29 17.60
CA ILE A 201 -28.33 3.40 18.07
C ILE A 201 -29.09 4.52 18.82
N ALA A 202 -30.42 4.63 18.65
CA ALA A 202 -31.22 5.72 19.24
C ALA A 202 -31.58 5.43 20.70
N ALA A 203 -31.70 4.15 21.07
CA ALA A 203 -31.94 3.69 22.43
C ALA A 203 -31.13 2.40 22.69
N PRO A 204 -29.79 2.48 22.69
CA PRO A 204 -28.95 1.30 22.81
C PRO A 204 -28.96 0.79 24.25
N LYS A 205 -29.14 -0.52 24.42
CA LYS A 205 -28.76 -1.18 25.68
C LYS A 205 -27.23 -1.23 25.82
N TYR A 206 -26.53 -1.31 24.69
CA TYR A 206 -25.08 -1.28 24.58
C TYR A 206 -24.68 -0.51 23.34
N GLN A 207 -23.69 0.39 23.48
CA GLN A 207 -23.14 1.20 22.40
C GLN A 207 -21.62 1.08 22.37
N ARG A 208 -21.06 1.09 21.16
CA ARG A 208 -19.62 1.19 20.91
C ARG A 208 -19.37 2.23 19.82
N ASN A 209 -18.31 3.02 20.00
CA ASN A 209 -17.72 3.84 18.96
C ASN A 209 -16.31 3.33 18.72
N VAL A 210 -15.94 3.09 17.47
CA VAL A 210 -14.59 2.68 17.10
C VAL A 210 -14.12 3.61 15.99
N GLN A 211 -12.86 4.02 16.07
CA GLN A 211 -12.24 4.97 15.14
C GLN A 211 -11.10 4.29 14.39
N ALA A 212 -10.98 4.57 13.09
CA ALA A 212 -9.87 4.08 12.26
C ALA A 212 -9.24 5.19 11.44
N GLN A 213 -7.96 5.01 11.11
CA GLN A 213 -7.19 5.89 10.24
C GLN A 213 -6.78 5.12 9.00
N VAL A 214 -7.27 5.57 7.86
CA VAL A 214 -7.08 4.92 6.57
C VAL A 214 -6.13 5.77 5.75
N GLN A 215 -5.00 5.18 5.38
CA GLN A 215 -4.08 5.80 4.42
C GLN A 215 -4.74 5.78 3.04
N LEU A 216 -4.84 6.94 2.41
CA LEU A 216 -5.41 7.06 1.08
C LEU A 216 -4.35 6.75 0.01
N GLN A 217 -4.81 6.23 -1.11
CA GLN A 217 -3.97 5.92 -2.26
C GLN A 217 -3.52 7.18 -2.99
N ASP A 218 -2.39 7.11 -3.68
CA ASP A 218 -1.86 8.21 -4.49
C ASP A 218 -1.09 7.66 -5.68
N GLY A 219 -1.18 8.35 -6.82
CA GLY A 219 -0.56 7.90 -8.06
C GLY A 219 -0.08 9.07 -8.91
N TRP A 220 0.97 8.84 -9.71
CA TRP A 220 1.54 9.81 -10.63
C TRP A 220 1.67 9.23 -12.03
N LEU A 221 1.21 9.98 -13.03
CA LEU A 221 1.48 9.73 -14.44
C LEU A 221 2.44 10.76 -14.99
N VAL A 222 3.33 10.30 -15.85
CA VAL A 222 4.22 11.16 -16.64
C VAL A 222 4.14 10.80 -18.12
N GLY A 223 4.32 11.80 -18.97
CA GLY A 223 4.27 11.58 -20.41
C GLY A 223 4.84 12.72 -21.24
N ASP A 224 4.38 12.77 -22.48
CA ASP A 224 4.82 13.72 -23.48
C ASP A 224 4.46 15.16 -23.08
N LYS A 225 5.32 16.09 -23.45
CA LYS A 225 5.16 17.51 -23.16
C LYS A 225 4.19 18.16 -24.13
N GLN A 226 3.38 19.08 -23.62
CA GLN A 226 2.55 19.98 -24.42
C GLN A 226 3.03 21.42 -24.24
N SER A 227 3.46 22.06 -25.32
CA SER A 227 4.06 23.40 -25.29
C SER A 227 5.26 23.47 -24.32
N ASN A 228 5.14 24.17 -23.18
CA ASN A 228 6.19 24.29 -22.16
C ASN A 228 5.98 23.40 -20.91
N ASN A 229 4.91 22.59 -20.85
CA ASN A 229 4.52 21.86 -19.65
C ASN A 229 4.45 20.35 -19.88
N PHE A 230 5.02 19.59 -18.94
CA PHE A 230 4.94 18.14 -18.89
C PHE A 230 3.50 17.66 -18.64
N SER A 231 3.14 16.49 -19.15
CA SER A 231 1.93 15.78 -18.71
C SER A 231 2.23 15.14 -17.37
N LEU A 232 1.92 15.85 -16.28
CA LEU A 232 2.07 15.38 -14.92
C LEU A 232 0.71 15.28 -14.29
N MET A 233 0.26 14.07 -14.03
CA MET A 233 -1.03 13.89 -13.40
C MET A 233 -0.85 13.27 -12.04
N ARG A 234 -1.60 13.77 -11.06
CA ARG A 234 -1.71 13.15 -9.75
C ARG A 234 -3.13 12.66 -9.55
N TRP A 235 -3.25 11.40 -9.20
CA TRP A 235 -4.50 10.84 -8.73
C TRP A 235 -4.51 10.93 -7.21
N ASN A 236 -5.17 11.97 -6.69
CA ASN A 236 -5.29 12.26 -5.26
C ASN A 236 -6.74 12.45 -4.82
N TYR A 237 -7.71 11.98 -5.61
CA TYR A 237 -9.10 12.33 -5.41
C TYR A 237 -9.91 11.12 -4.95
N PRO A 238 -10.36 11.12 -3.68
CA PRO A 238 -11.36 10.17 -3.24
C PRO A 238 -12.72 10.32 -3.97
N ALA A 239 -12.92 11.37 -4.80
CA ALA A 239 -14.19 11.66 -5.52
C ALA A 239 -14.14 11.40 -7.02
N GLY A 240 -12.99 10.97 -7.57
CA GLY A 240 -12.84 10.85 -9.00
C GLY A 240 -11.76 9.84 -9.36
N VAL A 241 -12.02 9.12 -10.44
CA VAL A 241 -11.00 8.38 -11.20
C VAL A 241 -10.16 9.34 -12.06
N ASP A 242 -10.44 10.64 -12.00
CA ASP A 242 -9.83 11.65 -12.86
C ASP A 242 -8.39 11.99 -12.47
N TRP A 243 -7.57 12.13 -13.50
CA TRP A 243 -6.17 12.52 -13.42
C TRP A 243 -6.05 14.04 -13.54
N ASN A 244 -5.64 14.72 -12.45
CA ASN A 244 -5.52 16.18 -12.45
C ASN A 244 -4.17 16.63 -13.01
N ASN A 245 -4.20 17.49 -14.05
CA ASN A 245 -2.98 18.01 -14.66
C ASN A 245 -2.27 19.01 -13.72
N SER A 246 -0.97 18.83 -13.52
CA SER A 246 -0.11 19.73 -12.75
C SER A 246 0.87 20.42 -13.68
N SER A 247 0.84 21.75 -13.70
CA SER A 247 1.77 22.55 -14.51
C SER A 247 3.07 22.78 -13.76
N LEU A 248 4.20 22.60 -14.45
CA LEU A 248 5.53 22.91 -13.96
C LEU A 248 5.99 24.29 -14.46
N ALA A 249 6.24 25.23 -13.54
CA ALA A 249 7.01 26.43 -13.90
C ALA A 249 8.49 26.03 -14.06
N GLY A 250 9.07 26.23 -15.26
CA GLY A 250 10.49 25.98 -15.54
C GLY A 250 10.82 24.79 -16.46
N GLY A 251 9.81 24.09 -17.01
CA GLY A 251 9.99 22.96 -17.94
C GLY A 251 10.21 23.31 -19.41
N SER A 252 10.42 24.59 -19.76
CA SER A 252 10.38 25.06 -21.15
C SER A 252 11.38 24.38 -22.09
N SER A 253 12.48 23.81 -21.57
CA SER A 253 13.59 23.27 -22.39
C SER A 253 13.69 21.74 -22.43
N ALA A 254 12.92 21.00 -21.63
CA ALA A 254 12.90 19.53 -21.65
C ALA A 254 11.94 18.99 -22.71
N SER A 255 12.20 17.77 -23.22
CA SER A 255 11.33 17.06 -24.16
C SER A 255 10.25 16.28 -23.42
N ASN A 256 10.30 14.94 -23.41
CA ASN A 256 9.28 14.07 -22.82
C ASN A 256 9.79 13.46 -21.51
N LEU A 257 8.87 13.14 -20.60
CA LEU A 257 9.15 12.27 -19.46
C LEU A 257 8.82 10.84 -19.84
N GLU A 258 9.75 9.94 -19.53
CA GLU A 258 9.70 8.54 -19.95
C GLU A 258 9.52 7.60 -18.76
N GLY A 259 9.98 7.99 -17.58
CA GLY A 259 9.91 7.17 -16.37
C GLY A 259 9.56 7.99 -15.13
N VAL A 260 8.84 7.38 -14.21
CA VAL A 260 8.54 7.95 -12.89
C VAL A 260 8.61 6.87 -11.82
N SER A 261 9.14 7.22 -10.65
CA SER A 261 9.16 6.36 -9.48
C SER A 261 8.96 7.22 -8.24
N MET A 262 7.94 6.87 -7.47
CA MET A 262 7.53 7.55 -6.25
C MET A 262 7.77 6.63 -5.07
N LEU A 263 8.41 7.13 -4.01
CA LEU A 263 8.54 6.40 -2.75
C LEU A 263 7.36 6.72 -1.84
N SER A 264 7.00 8.00 -1.78
CA SER A 264 5.89 8.50 -0.97
C SER A 264 5.19 9.64 -1.68
N ASN A 265 4.08 10.12 -1.11
CA ASN A 265 3.48 11.36 -1.54
C ASN A 265 4.33 12.62 -1.25
N ALA A 266 5.49 12.47 -0.61
CA ALA A 266 6.44 13.54 -0.32
C ALA A 266 7.74 13.46 -1.13
N PHE A 267 8.01 12.33 -1.80
CA PHE A 267 9.27 12.14 -2.51
C PHE A 267 9.16 11.19 -3.68
N GLY A 268 9.73 11.60 -4.80
CA GLY A 268 9.86 10.81 -6.00
C GLY A 268 10.67 11.50 -7.07
N PHE A 269 10.95 10.78 -8.14
CA PHE A 269 11.65 11.30 -9.30
C PHE A 269 10.93 10.93 -10.59
N ALA A 270 10.94 11.86 -11.54
CA ALA A 270 10.61 11.59 -12.93
C ALA A 270 11.84 11.88 -13.79
N VAL A 271 12.03 11.09 -14.84
CA VAL A 271 13.17 11.16 -15.76
C VAL A 271 12.67 11.20 -17.19
N GLY A 272 13.52 11.70 -18.09
CA GLY A 272 13.15 11.79 -19.48
C GLY A 272 14.27 12.26 -20.39
N GLY A 273 13.88 12.90 -21.49
CA GLY A 273 14.81 13.37 -22.49
C GLY A 273 15.70 14.50 -22.00
N ALA A 274 16.98 14.43 -22.37
CA ALA A 274 18.00 15.40 -21.98
C ALA A 274 17.72 16.83 -22.49
N VAL A 275 18.21 17.82 -21.75
CA VAL A 275 18.23 19.23 -22.14
C VAL A 275 19.66 19.63 -22.48
N GLY A 276 19.94 19.84 -23.76
CA GLY A 276 21.32 20.08 -24.21
C GLY A 276 22.22 18.90 -23.87
N THR A 277 23.18 19.12 -22.97
CA THR A 277 24.11 18.09 -22.46
C THR A 277 23.81 17.66 -21.02
N ASN A 278 22.59 17.88 -20.55
CA ASN A 278 22.17 17.54 -19.18
C ASN A 278 21.09 16.47 -19.18
N PHE A 279 21.21 15.49 -18.29
CA PHE A 279 20.14 14.57 -17.97
C PHE A 279 19.01 15.30 -17.25
N THR A 280 17.78 14.91 -17.55
CA THR A 280 16.58 15.50 -16.95
C THR A 280 16.11 14.66 -15.77
N PHE A 281 16.18 15.23 -14.57
CA PHE A 281 15.51 14.71 -13.38
C PHE A 281 14.55 15.77 -12.85
N LEU A 282 13.29 15.41 -12.67
CA LEU A 282 12.35 16.19 -11.88
C LEU A 282 12.24 15.51 -10.52
N ARG A 283 12.39 16.27 -9.44
CA ARG A 283 12.23 15.77 -8.07
C ARG A 283 10.90 16.27 -7.50
N TRP A 284 10.09 15.36 -6.98
CA TRP A 284 8.91 15.69 -6.20
C TRP A 284 9.30 15.95 -4.74
N ASN A 285 8.82 17.06 -4.17
CA ASN A 285 9.10 17.44 -2.78
C ASN A 285 7.87 17.39 -1.85
N GLY A 286 6.76 16.79 -2.33
CA GLY A 286 5.48 16.74 -1.61
C GLY A 286 4.47 17.81 -2.01
N THR A 287 4.93 18.89 -2.62
CA THR A 287 4.06 20.01 -3.03
C THR A 287 4.25 20.39 -4.49
N ALA A 288 5.47 20.30 -5.00
CA ALA A 288 5.82 20.67 -6.37
C ALA A 288 6.94 19.77 -6.91
N TRP A 289 6.98 19.69 -8.23
CA TRP A 289 8.11 19.15 -8.97
C TRP A 289 9.19 20.23 -9.12
N VAL A 290 10.45 19.87 -8.91
CA VAL A 290 11.61 20.74 -9.04
C VAL A 290 12.57 20.14 -10.05
N LEU A 291 12.97 20.92 -11.05
CA LEU A 291 13.95 20.49 -12.04
C LEU A 291 15.35 20.42 -11.43
N ASN A 292 15.98 19.26 -11.55
CA ASN A 292 17.37 19.01 -11.23
C ASN A 292 18.06 18.48 -12.50
N ALA A 293 18.77 19.36 -13.19
CA ALA A 293 19.52 18.99 -14.39
C ALA A 293 20.92 18.49 -13.99
N GLN A 294 21.26 17.26 -14.39
CA GLN A 294 22.59 16.70 -14.11
C GLN A 294 23.46 16.75 -15.35
N ALA A 295 24.63 17.39 -15.24
CA ALA A 295 25.57 17.50 -16.36
C ALA A 295 26.16 16.14 -16.77
N GLY A 296 26.54 16.04 -18.04
CA GLY A 296 27.26 14.88 -18.57
C GLY A 296 26.44 13.97 -19.48
N ALA A 297 25.23 14.39 -19.89
CA ALA A 297 24.50 13.73 -20.96
C ALA A 297 25.11 14.10 -22.32
N CYS A 298 25.22 13.11 -23.19
CA CYS A 298 25.57 13.34 -24.58
C CYS A 298 24.33 13.80 -25.38
N SER A 299 24.57 14.38 -26.56
CA SER A 299 23.47 14.82 -27.43
C SER A 299 22.52 13.65 -27.70
N ASN A 300 21.24 13.85 -27.40
CA ASN A 300 20.16 12.84 -27.52
C ASN A 300 20.33 11.61 -26.59
N GLN A 301 20.95 11.79 -25.42
CA GLN A 301 21.01 10.75 -24.40
C GLN A 301 19.80 10.84 -23.47
N HIS A 302 18.79 10.01 -23.72
CA HIS A 302 17.53 10.01 -22.96
C HIS A 302 17.57 9.02 -21.81
N LEU A 303 17.01 9.39 -20.67
CA LEU A 303 16.66 8.45 -19.60
C LEU A 303 15.25 7.91 -19.88
N LEU A 304 15.11 6.59 -19.77
CA LEU A 304 13.90 5.86 -20.15
C LEU A 304 13.17 5.29 -18.93
N ALA A 305 13.89 4.97 -17.85
CA ALA A 305 13.28 4.45 -16.63
C ALA A 305 14.05 4.88 -15.39
N VAL A 306 13.34 4.92 -14.26
CA VAL A 306 13.90 5.19 -12.94
C VAL A 306 13.26 4.25 -11.93
N SER A 307 14.06 3.75 -10.99
CA SER A 307 13.65 2.92 -9.86
C SER A 307 14.27 3.49 -8.60
N LEU A 308 13.45 4.04 -7.71
CA LEU A 308 13.88 4.43 -6.38
C LEU A 308 13.87 3.21 -5.47
N VAL A 309 14.88 3.15 -4.59
CA VAL A 309 14.96 2.16 -3.52
C VAL A 309 14.65 2.84 -2.18
N SER A 310 15.22 4.03 -1.99
CA SER A 310 15.03 4.88 -0.82
C SER A 310 15.31 6.33 -1.20
N ASN A 311 15.18 7.26 -0.26
CA ASN A 311 15.59 8.65 -0.45
C ASN A 311 17.12 8.79 -0.57
N GLN A 312 17.88 7.73 -0.28
CA GLN A 312 19.35 7.69 -0.38
C GLN A 312 19.84 6.98 -1.63
N GLN A 313 19.02 6.13 -2.23
CA GLN A 313 19.41 5.37 -3.41
C GLN A 313 18.29 5.21 -4.42
N GLY A 314 18.66 5.38 -5.68
CA GLY A 314 17.82 5.09 -6.83
C GLY A 314 18.70 4.90 -8.06
N PHE A 315 18.13 4.30 -9.09
CA PHE A 315 18.81 4.04 -10.35
C PHE A 315 17.97 4.57 -11.51
N ALA A 316 18.63 5.21 -12.47
CA ALA A 316 18.00 5.62 -13.72
C ALA A 316 18.80 5.04 -14.88
N VAL A 317 18.09 4.55 -15.89
CA VAL A 317 18.70 3.93 -17.08
C VAL A 317 18.20 4.58 -18.34
N GLY A 318 18.93 4.38 -19.44
CA GLY A 318 18.54 4.98 -20.70
C GLY A 318 19.37 4.58 -21.91
N SER A 319 19.28 5.43 -22.92
CA SER A 319 19.86 5.18 -24.24
C SER A 319 21.27 5.75 -24.38
N ARG A 320 22.08 5.13 -25.26
CA ARG A 320 23.23 5.70 -25.98
C ARG A 320 24.19 6.59 -25.18
N TYR A 321 24.88 6.04 -24.18
CA TYR A 321 26.04 6.74 -23.61
C TYR A 321 27.31 6.46 -24.41
N ARG A 322 28.05 7.53 -24.73
CA ARG A 322 29.44 7.45 -25.16
C ARG A 322 30.32 8.21 -24.17
N PRO A 323 31.39 7.60 -23.65
CA PRO A 323 32.32 8.29 -22.75
C PRO A 323 32.80 9.62 -23.34
N ALA A 324 32.77 10.69 -22.54
CA ALA A 324 33.13 12.06 -22.93
C ALA A 324 32.39 12.60 -24.16
N CYS A 325 31.24 12.02 -24.51
CA CYS A 325 30.44 12.39 -25.68
C CYS A 325 31.22 12.37 -26.99
N ALA A 326 32.13 11.38 -27.12
CA ALA A 326 32.91 11.15 -28.30
C ALA A 326 32.03 10.84 -29.54
N SER A 327 32.42 11.39 -30.69
CA SER A 327 31.76 11.18 -31.98
C SER A 327 32.04 9.79 -32.59
N SER A 328 32.98 9.02 -32.02
CA SER A 328 33.30 7.64 -32.38
C SER A 328 33.77 6.83 -31.15
N GLY A 329 33.86 5.50 -31.27
CA GLY A 329 34.34 4.61 -30.22
C GLY A 329 33.25 3.75 -29.56
N ASN A 330 33.62 3.11 -28.45
CA ASN A 330 32.76 2.18 -27.72
C ASN A 330 31.62 2.89 -26.99
N TYR A 331 30.53 2.16 -26.79
CA TYR A 331 29.37 2.54 -26.00
C TYR A 331 29.49 2.01 -24.58
N ARG A 332 28.77 2.68 -23.67
CA ARG A 332 28.59 2.27 -22.28
C ARG A 332 27.11 2.20 -21.96
N TYR A 333 26.73 1.33 -21.03
CA TYR A 333 25.39 1.34 -20.46
C TYR A 333 25.14 2.68 -19.75
N THR A 334 24.04 3.36 -20.11
CA THR A 334 23.57 4.54 -19.39
C THR A 334 22.94 4.08 -18.09
N ILE A 335 23.67 4.13 -16.98
CA ILE A 335 23.13 3.93 -15.64
C ILE A 335 23.62 5.08 -14.75
N LEU A 336 22.68 5.78 -14.14
CA LEU A 336 22.96 6.77 -13.10
C LEU A 336 22.44 6.26 -11.76
N ARG A 337 23.17 6.57 -10.69
CA ARG A 337 22.80 6.28 -9.31
C ARG A 337 22.54 7.56 -8.54
N TRP A 338 21.41 7.66 -7.88
CA TRP A 338 21.18 8.63 -6.82
C TRP A 338 21.91 8.17 -5.57
N ASN A 339 22.68 9.08 -4.95
CA ASN A 339 23.47 8.79 -3.75
C ASN A 339 22.95 9.51 -2.48
N GLY A 340 21.71 10.01 -2.51
CA GLY A 340 21.10 10.78 -1.43
C GLY A 340 21.24 12.29 -1.60
N SER A 341 22.12 12.74 -2.48
CA SER A 341 22.32 14.18 -2.73
C SER A 341 22.33 14.54 -4.22
N ASN A 342 22.97 13.72 -5.06
CA ASN A 342 23.11 13.95 -6.49
C ASN A 342 23.02 12.64 -7.29
N TRP A 343 22.71 12.78 -8.58
CA TRP A 343 22.77 11.68 -9.54
C TRP A 343 24.19 11.56 -10.10
N VAL A 344 24.77 10.36 -10.07
CA VAL A 344 26.13 10.09 -10.56
C VAL A 344 26.08 9.00 -11.62
N ALA A 345 26.66 9.26 -12.80
CA ALA A 345 26.79 8.26 -13.85
C ALA A 345 27.81 7.18 -13.43
N LEU A 346 27.42 5.92 -13.55
CA LEU A 346 28.27 4.79 -13.19
C LEU A 346 29.31 4.53 -14.28
N THR A 347 30.43 3.93 -13.87
CA THR A 347 31.53 3.56 -14.77
C THR A 347 32.02 2.16 -14.44
N PRO A 348 32.73 1.49 -15.37
CA PRO A 348 33.29 0.16 -15.08
C PRO A 348 34.32 0.14 -13.94
N SER A 349 34.88 1.30 -13.58
CA SER A 349 35.96 1.43 -12.59
C SER A 349 35.52 1.95 -11.21
N VAL A 350 34.26 2.37 -11.04
CA VAL A 350 33.77 2.96 -9.79
C VAL A 350 32.52 2.22 -9.32
N ALA A 351 32.49 1.82 -8.05
CA ALA A 351 31.37 1.11 -7.46
C ALA A 351 30.14 2.03 -7.22
N PRO A 352 28.89 1.55 -7.45
CA PRO A 352 28.60 0.26 -8.07
C PRO A 352 29.04 0.19 -9.52
N THR A 353 29.79 -0.86 -9.88
CA THR A 353 30.38 -0.96 -11.21
C THR A 353 29.34 -1.42 -12.23
N ILE A 354 29.63 -1.14 -13.49
CA ILE A 354 28.86 -1.64 -14.64
C ILE A 354 29.77 -2.43 -15.57
N PRO A 355 29.22 -3.23 -16.51
CA PRO A 355 30.04 -3.97 -17.45
C PRO A 355 30.93 -3.05 -18.31
N ALA A 356 32.02 -3.62 -18.83
CA ALA A 356 32.96 -2.89 -19.69
C ALA A 356 32.28 -2.33 -20.96
N ASP A 357 32.87 -1.24 -21.46
CA ASP A 357 32.44 -0.56 -22.68
C ASP A 357 32.54 -1.53 -23.89
N ALA A 358 31.58 -1.48 -24.82
CA ALA A 358 31.52 -2.38 -25.97
C ALA A 358 31.20 -1.64 -27.28
N SER A 359 31.50 -2.26 -28.41
CA SER A 359 31.21 -1.70 -29.73
C SER A 359 29.73 -1.78 -30.13
N THR A 360 28.94 -2.62 -29.46
CA THR A 360 27.51 -2.80 -29.72
C THR A 360 26.66 -1.84 -28.90
N ASN A 361 25.47 -1.50 -29.40
CA ASN A 361 24.57 -0.56 -28.75
C ASN A 361 23.96 -1.16 -27.46
N GLN A 362 24.14 -0.48 -26.33
CA GLN A 362 23.84 -0.95 -24.97
C GLN A 362 22.64 -0.21 -24.34
N ASN A 363 21.58 0.05 -25.12
CA ASN A 363 20.39 0.73 -24.61
C ASN A 363 19.66 -0.12 -23.57
N LEU A 364 19.32 0.51 -22.44
CA LEU A 364 18.45 -0.06 -21.40
C LEU A 364 17.12 0.70 -21.41
N ASN A 365 16.02 -0.04 -21.41
CA ASN A 365 14.67 0.47 -21.53
C ASN A 365 13.95 0.51 -20.17
N ALA A 366 14.23 -0.44 -19.29
CA ALA A 366 13.62 -0.50 -17.96
C ALA A 366 14.61 -0.93 -16.89
N VAL A 367 14.36 -0.51 -15.64
CA VAL A 367 15.12 -0.89 -14.46
C VAL A 367 14.17 -1.05 -13.28
N HIS A 368 14.40 -2.06 -12.45
CA HIS A 368 13.73 -2.21 -11.16
C HIS A 368 14.69 -2.80 -10.15
N VAL A 369 14.81 -2.16 -8.98
CA VAL A 369 15.74 -2.53 -7.91
C VAL A 369 14.98 -2.50 -6.59
N ILE A 370 15.13 -3.53 -5.77
CA ILE A 370 14.47 -3.65 -4.48
C ILE A 370 15.49 -3.79 -3.34
N ASP A 371 15.09 -3.30 -2.17
CA ASP A 371 15.75 -3.53 -0.90
C ASP A 371 15.13 -4.75 -0.21
N THR A 372 15.95 -5.77 0.00
CA THR A 372 15.57 -7.05 0.61
C THR A 372 16.01 -7.20 2.06
N ASN A 373 16.78 -6.27 2.63
CA ASN A 373 17.23 -6.32 4.03
C ASN A 373 16.70 -5.13 4.88
N GLY A 374 16.17 -4.09 4.25
CA GLY A 374 15.56 -2.94 4.88
C GLY A 374 16.56 -1.86 5.34
N ASP A 375 17.78 -1.86 4.80
CA ASP A 375 18.82 -0.89 5.15
C ASP A 375 18.79 0.40 4.31
N GLY A 376 17.82 0.51 3.39
CA GLY A 376 17.66 1.63 2.48
C GLY A 376 18.56 1.56 1.25
N LEU A 377 19.26 0.44 1.04
CA LEU A 377 20.10 0.19 -0.12
C LEU A 377 19.59 -1.02 -0.92
N GLY A 378 19.67 -0.91 -2.25
CA GLY A 378 19.23 -1.98 -3.14
C GLY A 378 20.15 -3.20 -3.00
N ASN A 379 19.58 -4.39 -2.95
CA ASN A 379 20.36 -5.64 -2.89
C ASN A 379 20.22 -6.46 -4.17
N ILE A 380 19.03 -6.44 -4.79
CA ILE A 380 18.77 -7.12 -6.05
C ILE A 380 18.04 -6.18 -7.00
N GLY A 381 18.40 -6.27 -8.27
CA GLY A 381 17.72 -5.53 -9.31
C GLY A 381 18.05 -6.02 -10.69
N PHE A 382 17.25 -5.61 -11.66
CA PHE A 382 17.47 -5.94 -13.05
C PHE A 382 17.26 -4.71 -13.92
N ALA A 383 18.07 -4.60 -14.97
CA ALA A 383 17.89 -3.63 -16.03
C ALA A 383 17.85 -4.37 -17.37
N VAL A 384 16.85 -4.08 -18.18
CA VAL A 384 16.62 -4.78 -19.45
C VAL A 384 16.59 -3.80 -20.60
N GLY A 385 16.91 -4.27 -21.79
CA GLY A 385 17.10 -3.40 -22.94
C GLY A 385 17.05 -4.06 -24.29
N ASN A 386 17.66 -3.38 -25.26
CA ASN A 386 17.62 -3.80 -26.65
C ASN A 386 18.42 -5.08 -26.90
N ALA A 387 18.05 -5.83 -27.94
CA ALA A 387 18.75 -7.06 -28.36
C ALA A 387 18.86 -8.12 -27.24
N GLY A 388 17.87 -8.21 -26.36
CA GLY A 388 17.86 -9.12 -25.21
C GLY A 388 18.91 -8.80 -24.15
N HIS A 389 19.38 -7.55 -24.05
CA HIS A 389 20.31 -7.19 -22.99
C HIS A 389 19.63 -7.22 -21.62
N ILE A 390 20.21 -7.98 -20.69
CA ILE A 390 19.80 -8.07 -19.30
C ILE A 390 21.02 -7.85 -18.41
N LEU A 391 20.91 -6.93 -17.47
CA LEU A 391 21.87 -6.71 -16.39
C LEU A 391 21.22 -7.10 -15.06
N THR A 392 21.99 -7.74 -14.19
CA THR A 392 21.63 -8.08 -12.82
C THR A 392 22.47 -7.25 -11.86
N TYR A 393 21.80 -6.64 -10.89
CA TYR A 393 22.41 -5.94 -9.77
C TYR A 393 22.42 -6.84 -8.54
N ASN A 394 23.57 -6.91 -7.87
CA ASN A 394 23.78 -7.74 -6.67
C ASN A 394 24.07 -6.90 -5.41
N GLY A 395 23.67 -5.62 -5.41
CA GLY A 395 23.94 -4.69 -4.30
C GLY A 395 25.27 -3.94 -4.42
N THR A 396 26.20 -4.40 -5.26
CA THR A 396 27.53 -3.77 -5.41
C THR A 396 27.96 -3.57 -6.86
N SER A 397 27.36 -4.29 -7.80
CA SER A 397 27.75 -4.23 -9.21
C SER A 397 26.59 -4.66 -10.12
N TRP A 398 26.60 -4.13 -11.34
CA TRP A 398 25.77 -4.58 -12.45
C TRP A 398 26.58 -5.52 -13.32
N THR A 399 26.09 -6.73 -13.54
CA THR A 399 26.73 -7.74 -14.39
C THR A 399 25.76 -8.22 -15.46
N ARG A 400 26.27 -8.63 -16.63
CA ARG A 400 25.43 -9.10 -17.72
C ARG A 400 24.93 -10.51 -17.43
N ALA A 401 23.62 -10.71 -17.48
CA ALA A 401 23.00 -12.02 -17.39
C ALA A 401 22.81 -12.64 -18.78
N THR A 402 22.77 -13.97 -18.84
CA THR A 402 22.38 -14.69 -20.06
C THR A 402 20.90 -14.44 -20.34
N SER A 403 20.59 -14.07 -21.59
CA SER A 403 19.22 -13.88 -22.07
C SER A 403 18.79 -15.05 -22.94
N PRO A 404 17.58 -15.60 -22.74
CA PRO A 404 17.02 -16.64 -23.60
C PRO A 404 16.44 -16.10 -24.92
N THR A 405 16.57 -14.79 -25.17
CA THR A 405 16.01 -14.11 -26.34
C THR A 405 16.95 -13.02 -26.85
N THR A 406 16.80 -12.66 -28.13
CA THR A 406 17.43 -11.48 -28.75
C THR A 406 16.43 -10.36 -28.98
N GLN A 407 15.16 -10.52 -28.61
CA GLN A 407 14.13 -9.48 -28.76
C GLN A 407 14.40 -8.31 -27.80
N HIS A 408 13.93 -7.12 -28.16
CA HIS A 408 14.03 -5.95 -27.29
C HIS A 408 13.11 -6.13 -26.07
N LEU A 409 13.69 -6.05 -24.87
CA LEU A 409 12.95 -6.06 -23.62
C LEU A 409 12.58 -4.63 -23.25
N LYS A 410 11.33 -4.40 -22.88
CA LYS A 410 10.74 -3.07 -22.66
C LYS A 410 10.37 -2.81 -21.21
N GLY A 411 9.98 -3.84 -20.45
CA GLY A 411 9.61 -3.73 -19.04
C GLY A 411 10.30 -4.80 -18.19
N VAL A 412 10.57 -4.49 -16.93
CA VAL A 412 11.07 -5.43 -15.93
C VAL A 412 10.48 -5.11 -14.57
N TYR A 413 10.16 -6.14 -13.79
CA TYR A 413 9.67 -6.03 -12.43
C TYR A 413 10.32 -7.09 -11.56
N VAL A 414 10.69 -6.73 -10.33
CA VAL A 414 11.33 -7.63 -9.36
C VAL A 414 10.34 -7.84 -8.23
N VAL A 415 9.97 -9.09 -7.99
CA VAL A 415 9.04 -9.48 -6.93
C VAL A 415 9.82 -9.71 -5.65
N SER A 416 10.92 -10.46 -5.76
CA SER A 416 11.75 -10.86 -4.63
C SER A 416 13.18 -11.18 -5.08
N ALA A 417 14.02 -11.68 -4.17
CA ALA A 417 15.35 -12.17 -4.51
C ALA A 417 15.33 -13.39 -5.44
N SER A 418 14.22 -14.15 -5.46
CA SER A 418 14.08 -15.39 -6.23
C SER A 418 13.22 -15.24 -7.48
N GLU A 419 12.40 -14.19 -7.59
CA GLU A 419 11.50 -14.01 -8.73
C GLU A 419 11.51 -12.60 -9.32
N ALA A 420 11.62 -12.54 -10.65
CA ALA A 420 11.49 -11.33 -11.44
C ALA A 420 10.88 -11.67 -12.81
N TRP A 421 10.32 -10.66 -13.46
CA TRP A 421 9.65 -10.79 -14.74
C TRP A 421 10.12 -9.71 -15.70
N ALA A 422 10.26 -10.05 -16.98
CA ALA A 422 10.57 -9.09 -18.03
C ALA A 422 9.68 -9.32 -19.25
N VAL A 423 9.32 -8.24 -19.93
CA VAL A 423 8.43 -8.28 -21.11
C VAL A 423 9.02 -7.47 -22.25
N GLY A 424 8.62 -7.77 -23.49
CA GLY A 424 9.19 -7.09 -24.64
C GLY A 424 8.47 -7.27 -25.97
N VAL A 425 9.22 -6.97 -27.02
CA VAL A 425 8.78 -7.00 -28.42
C VAL A 425 8.38 -8.41 -28.84
N ASN A 426 7.41 -8.50 -29.77
CA ASN A 426 6.88 -9.77 -30.27
C ASN A 426 6.26 -10.67 -29.18
N GLY A 427 5.72 -10.06 -28.12
CA GLY A 427 5.03 -10.77 -27.05
C GLY A 427 5.93 -11.55 -26.12
N VAL A 428 7.24 -11.30 -26.12
CA VAL A 428 8.17 -12.02 -25.23
C VAL A 428 7.83 -11.73 -23.77
N ILE A 429 7.70 -12.80 -22.99
CA ILE A 429 7.62 -12.77 -21.52
C ILE A 429 8.74 -13.67 -21.00
N LEU A 430 9.54 -13.15 -20.07
CA LEU A 430 10.59 -13.87 -19.37
C LEU A 430 10.26 -13.96 -17.88
N LYS A 431 10.58 -15.10 -17.28
CA LYS A 431 10.52 -15.32 -15.83
C LYS A 431 11.91 -15.68 -15.32
N TYR A 432 12.31 -15.04 -14.22
CA TYR A 432 13.52 -15.32 -13.48
C TYR A 432 13.18 -16.20 -12.27
N THR A 433 13.86 -17.34 -12.15
CA THR A 433 13.82 -18.22 -10.98
C THR A 433 15.24 -18.70 -10.66
N GLY A 434 16.15 -17.76 -10.44
CA GLY A 434 17.60 -17.99 -10.39
C GLY A 434 18.29 -17.88 -11.75
N SER A 435 17.57 -18.14 -12.84
CA SER A 435 17.99 -17.85 -14.22
C SER A 435 16.79 -17.41 -15.06
N TRP A 436 17.05 -16.67 -16.15
CA TRP A 436 16.01 -16.20 -17.06
C TRP A 436 15.58 -17.30 -18.03
N SER A 437 14.27 -17.52 -18.13
CA SER A 437 13.64 -18.46 -19.07
C SER A 437 12.45 -17.82 -19.76
N LEU A 438 12.09 -18.32 -20.94
CA LEU A 438 10.87 -17.91 -21.63
C LEU A 438 9.65 -18.40 -20.87
N PHE A 439 8.65 -17.52 -20.73
CA PHE A 439 7.32 -17.85 -20.23
C PHE A 439 6.32 -17.75 -21.38
N THR A 440 5.31 -18.63 -21.37
CA THR A 440 4.31 -18.68 -22.44
C THR A 440 3.52 -17.38 -22.52
N SER A 441 3.52 -16.78 -23.71
CA SER A 441 2.75 -15.57 -23.99
C SER A 441 1.46 -15.90 -24.73
N PRO A 442 0.32 -15.28 -24.37
CA PRO A 442 -0.93 -15.44 -25.11
C PRO A 442 -0.93 -14.64 -26.43
N VAL A 443 0.13 -13.89 -26.72
CA VAL A 443 0.19 -12.90 -27.80
C VAL A 443 1.54 -12.91 -28.53
N SER A 444 1.54 -12.36 -29.75
CA SER A 444 2.75 -12.09 -30.54
C SER A 444 3.01 -10.60 -30.78
N THR A 445 2.24 -9.71 -30.15
CA THR A 445 2.45 -8.25 -30.23
C THR A 445 3.30 -7.77 -29.07
N ASP A 446 3.92 -6.61 -29.21
CA ASP A 446 4.74 -6.02 -28.16
C ASP A 446 3.99 -5.85 -26.83
N ILE A 447 4.70 -6.18 -25.75
CA ILE A 447 4.31 -5.86 -24.37
C ILE A 447 5.32 -4.82 -23.87
N ASN A 448 4.82 -3.67 -23.43
CA ASN A 448 5.63 -2.48 -23.13
C ASN A 448 5.94 -2.34 -21.64
N ALA A 449 5.01 -2.67 -20.75
CA ALA A 449 5.19 -2.55 -19.30
C ALA A 449 4.57 -3.73 -18.54
N ILE A 450 5.10 -3.98 -17.35
CA ILE A 450 4.69 -5.06 -16.46
C ILE A 450 4.78 -4.59 -15.00
N SER A 451 3.82 -5.01 -14.19
CA SER A 451 3.80 -4.88 -12.74
C SER A 451 3.36 -6.22 -12.15
N MET A 452 3.97 -6.63 -11.04
CA MET A 452 3.64 -7.90 -10.37
C MET A 452 3.34 -7.64 -8.89
N LEU A 453 2.53 -8.52 -8.30
CA LEU A 453 2.14 -8.44 -6.90
C LEU A 453 2.23 -9.82 -6.25
N ASP A 454 2.96 -9.86 -5.13
CA ASP A 454 2.95 -10.94 -4.16
C ASP A 454 1.89 -10.60 -3.10
N THR A 455 0.87 -11.44 -3.01
CA THR A 455 -0.34 -11.23 -2.19
C THR A 455 -0.36 -12.12 -0.94
N ASP A 456 0.66 -12.93 -0.71
CA ASP A 456 0.79 -13.75 0.51
C ASP A 456 2.18 -13.61 1.17
N ASN A 457 3.06 -12.78 0.59
CA ASN A 457 4.41 -12.50 1.03
C ASN A 457 5.30 -13.75 1.08
N ASP A 458 5.07 -14.72 0.20
CA ASP A 458 5.90 -15.92 0.10
C ASP A 458 7.13 -15.73 -0.82
N GLY A 459 7.24 -14.56 -1.46
CA GLY A 459 8.29 -14.20 -2.39
C GLY A 459 7.96 -14.51 -3.85
N LEU A 460 6.74 -14.93 -4.16
CA LEU A 460 6.26 -15.25 -5.51
C LEU A 460 5.02 -14.40 -5.86
N ALA A 461 4.92 -14.01 -7.12
CA ALA A 461 3.78 -13.26 -7.60
C ALA A 461 2.56 -14.15 -7.78
N ASN A 462 1.44 -13.78 -7.14
CA ASN A 462 0.14 -14.42 -7.35
C ASN A 462 -0.75 -13.59 -8.30
N PHE A 463 -0.41 -12.33 -8.54
CA PHE A 463 -1.14 -11.45 -9.45
C PHE A 463 -0.18 -10.56 -10.25
N GLY A 464 -0.61 -10.13 -11.44
CA GLY A 464 0.20 -9.28 -12.30
C GLY A 464 -0.62 -8.63 -13.40
N VAL A 465 -0.11 -7.51 -13.91
CA VAL A 465 -0.73 -6.72 -14.96
C VAL A 465 0.36 -6.33 -15.94
N ALA A 466 0.04 -6.42 -17.23
CA ALA A 466 0.92 -5.94 -18.29
C ALA A 466 0.12 -5.10 -19.29
N ALA A 467 0.83 -4.22 -20.00
CA ALA A 467 0.29 -3.39 -21.07
C ALA A 467 1.08 -3.61 -22.34
N GLY A 468 0.39 -3.66 -23.47
CA GLY A 468 1.00 -3.87 -24.77
C GLY A 468 0.40 -3.03 -25.88
N SER A 469 0.98 -3.23 -27.06
CA SER A 469 0.50 -2.67 -28.32
C SER A 469 -0.81 -3.33 -28.77
N SER A 470 -1.47 -2.73 -29.76
CA SER A 470 -2.75 -3.21 -30.31
C SER A 470 -3.85 -3.40 -29.26
N GLY A 471 -3.88 -2.55 -28.24
CA GLY A 471 -4.96 -2.44 -27.27
C GLY A 471 -4.97 -3.51 -26.20
N ARG A 472 -3.84 -4.21 -26.00
CA ARG A 472 -3.81 -5.39 -25.13
C ARG A 472 -3.47 -5.00 -23.70
N LEU A 473 -4.39 -5.28 -22.79
CA LEU A 473 -4.16 -5.25 -21.34
C LEU A 473 -4.23 -6.67 -20.80
N PHE A 474 -3.25 -7.05 -19.98
CA PHE A 474 -3.05 -8.42 -19.54
C PHE A 474 -3.26 -8.55 -18.04
N ILE A 475 -3.80 -9.69 -17.61
CA ILE A 475 -3.91 -10.09 -16.20
C ILE A 475 -3.20 -11.43 -16.01
N TYR A 476 -2.38 -11.53 -14.99
CA TYR A 476 -1.78 -12.76 -14.50
C TYR A 476 -2.53 -13.24 -13.26
N ASN A 477 -2.94 -14.51 -13.25
CA ASN A 477 -3.72 -15.11 -12.17
C ASN A 477 -2.89 -16.04 -11.26
N GLY A 478 -1.57 -15.87 -11.23
CA GLY A 478 -0.65 -16.76 -10.49
C GLY A 478 -0.21 -17.99 -11.28
N THR A 479 -0.83 -18.27 -12.44
CA THR A 479 -0.46 -19.42 -13.28
C THR A 479 -0.26 -19.07 -14.74
N SER A 480 -1.09 -18.20 -15.31
CA SER A 480 -1.08 -17.86 -16.73
C SER A 480 -1.52 -16.41 -16.97
N TRP A 481 -1.13 -15.89 -18.14
CA TRP A 481 -1.54 -14.57 -18.60
C TRP A 481 -2.77 -14.69 -19.50
N THR A 482 -3.79 -13.87 -19.23
CA THR A 482 -4.92 -13.61 -20.13
C THR A 482 -4.89 -12.15 -20.56
N PHE A 483 -5.64 -11.79 -21.61
CA PHE A 483 -5.72 -10.39 -22.04
C PHE A 483 -7.12 -9.99 -22.47
N THR A 484 -7.39 -8.69 -22.38
CA THR A 484 -8.54 -8.01 -22.97
C THR A 484 -8.06 -7.12 -24.12
N ASP A 485 -8.82 -7.10 -25.21
CA ASP A 485 -8.50 -6.34 -26.42
C ASP A 485 -9.36 -5.06 -26.49
N PHE A 486 -8.69 -3.91 -26.56
CA PHE A 486 -9.29 -2.58 -26.71
C PHE A 486 -9.04 -1.94 -28.08
N GLY A 487 -8.51 -2.68 -29.05
CA GLY A 487 -8.26 -2.19 -30.40
C GLY A 487 -7.03 -1.27 -30.51
N ASN A 488 -7.04 -0.28 -31.40
CA ASN A 488 -5.85 0.45 -31.89
C ASN A 488 -5.15 1.39 -30.87
N THR A 489 -5.13 1.08 -29.58
CA THR A 489 -4.46 1.85 -28.52
C THR A 489 -3.11 1.21 -28.15
N ASN A 490 -2.05 1.99 -28.04
CA ASN A 490 -0.77 1.50 -27.52
C ASN A 490 -0.66 1.83 -26.03
N PHE A 491 -0.75 0.82 -25.16
CA PHE A 491 -0.56 1.01 -23.73
C PHE A 491 0.92 0.90 -23.36
N LEU A 492 1.43 1.87 -22.62
CA LEU A 492 2.85 2.02 -22.33
C LEU A 492 3.19 1.82 -20.87
N ALA A 493 2.22 2.00 -19.97
CA ALA A 493 2.43 2.02 -18.54
C ALA A 493 1.34 1.22 -17.83
N VAL A 494 1.72 0.47 -16.78
CA VAL A 494 0.80 -0.20 -15.86
C VAL A 494 1.30 -0.07 -14.42
N GLY A 495 0.36 0.01 -13.49
CA GLY A 495 0.62 -0.02 -12.05
C GLY A 495 -0.48 -0.81 -11.35
N ILE A 496 -0.09 -1.62 -10.37
CA ILE A 496 -1.02 -2.42 -9.56
C ILE A 496 -1.02 -1.86 -8.16
N PHE A 497 -2.20 -1.71 -7.58
CA PHE A 497 -2.36 -1.44 -6.17
C PHE A 497 -2.73 -2.71 -5.39
N SER A 498 -3.73 -3.43 -5.88
CA SER A 498 -4.19 -4.72 -5.37
C SER A 498 -4.72 -5.57 -6.53
N PRO A 499 -5.08 -6.84 -6.29
CA PRO A 499 -5.73 -7.66 -7.32
C PRO A 499 -7.03 -7.04 -7.86
N ASP A 500 -7.67 -6.16 -7.09
CA ASP A 500 -8.94 -5.51 -7.42
C ASP A 500 -8.77 -4.05 -7.88
N ASP A 501 -7.54 -3.58 -8.07
CA ASP A 501 -7.27 -2.17 -8.33
C ASP A 501 -5.95 -2.00 -9.07
N ALA A 502 -6.05 -1.78 -10.37
CA ALA A 502 -4.89 -1.55 -11.22
C ALA A 502 -5.18 -0.50 -12.30
N TRP A 503 -4.12 0.08 -12.82
CA TRP A 503 -4.17 1.20 -13.74
C TRP A 503 -3.30 0.93 -14.95
N ALA A 504 -3.78 1.34 -16.12
CA ALA A 504 -3.02 1.32 -17.35
C ALA A 504 -3.12 2.67 -18.04
N ALA A 505 -2.04 3.11 -18.68
CA ALA A 505 -2.02 4.35 -19.43
C ALA A 505 -1.17 4.22 -20.71
N GLY A 506 -1.40 5.09 -21.68
CA GLY A 506 -0.67 5.02 -22.94
C GLY A 506 -0.95 6.15 -23.92
N ALA A 507 -0.95 5.79 -25.21
CA ALA A 507 -1.10 6.71 -26.31
C ALA A 507 -2.40 7.53 -26.24
N SER A 508 -2.34 8.76 -26.75
CA SER A 508 -3.47 9.68 -26.85
C SER A 508 -4.18 9.95 -25.52
N GLY A 509 -3.45 9.92 -24.41
CA GLY A 509 -3.98 10.16 -23.06
C GLY A 509 -4.96 9.08 -22.58
N SER A 510 -4.91 7.89 -23.20
CA SER A 510 -5.73 6.76 -22.78
C SER A 510 -5.33 6.33 -21.37
N ALA A 511 -6.32 6.20 -20.48
CA ALA A 511 -6.16 5.61 -19.16
C ALA A 511 -7.32 4.67 -18.87
N TYR A 512 -6.99 3.52 -18.29
CA TYR A 512 -7.93 2.47 -17.94
C TYR A 512 -7.74 2.08 -16.48
N HIS A 513 -8.85 1.78 -15.82
CA HIS A 513 -8.92 1.34 -14.44
C HIS A 513 -9.48 -0.08 -14.37
N TRP A 514 -8.82 -0.95 -13.63
CA TRP A 514 -9.25 -2.31 -13.32
C TRP A 514 -9.87 -2.32 -11.93
N ASP A 515 -11.10 -2.84 -11.84
CA ASP A 515 -11.88 -2.90 -10.58
C ASP A 515 -11.91 -4.29 -9.93
N GLY A 516 -11.05 -5.21 -10.37
CA GLY A 516 -11.08 -6.63 -9.98
C GLY A 516 -11.84 -7.52 -10.93
N THR A 517 -12.64 -6.94 -11.83
CA THR A 517 -13.49 -7.70 -12.75
C THR A 517 -13.40 -7.23 -14.19
N VAL A 518 -13.34 -5.92 -14.42
CA VAL A 518 -13.34 -5.32 -15.75
C VAL A 518 -12.42 -4.10 -15.80
N TRP A 519 -11.80 -3.92 -16.96
CA TRP A 519 -11.10 -2.69 -17.33
C TRP A 519 -12.10 -1.66 -17.89
N SER A 520 -12.17 -0.50 -17.24
CA SER A 520 -12.99 0.65 -17.65
C SER A 520 -12.12 1.78 -18.18
N ASN A 521 -12.47 2.36 -19.32
CA ASN A 521 -11.80 3.56 -19.83
C ASN A 521 -12.27 4.77 -19.01
N ILE A 522 -11.32 5.45 -18.39
CA ILE A 522 -11.55 6.67 -17.61
C ILE A 522 -10.97 7.90 -18.31
N GLY A 523 -9.99 7.70 -19.21
CA GLY A 523 -9.23 8.76 -19.86
C GLY A 523 -8.39 9.58 -18.87
N THR A 524 -7.51 10.43 -19.40
CA THR A 524 -6.75 11.39 -18.58
C THR A 524 -7.23 12.83 -18.73
N GLY A 525 -8.23 13.07 -19.59
CA GLY A 525 -8.62 14.42 -20.00
C GLY A 525 -7.61 15.12 -20.91
N THR A 526 -6.57 14.41 -21.39
CA THR A 526 -5.58 14.92 -22.35
C THR A 526 -5.50 14.01 -23.57
N ASN A 527 -4.88 14.51 -24.65
CA ASN A 527 -4.54 13.72 -25.83
C ASN A 527 -3.05 13.40 -25.92
N ASN A 528 -2.28 13.66 -24.85
CA ASN A 528 -0.84 13.43 -24.84
C ASN A 528 -0.53 11.98 -24.48
N GLN A 529 0.52 11.42 -25.07
CA GLN A 529 0.96 10.09 -24.69
C GLN A 529 1.43 10.06 -23.23
N ILE A 530 1.00 9.04 -22.50
CA ILE A 530 1.45 8.75 -21.14
C ILE A 530 2.45 7.60 -21.19
N ASN A 531 3.67 7.83 -20.70
CA ASN A 531 4.79 6.92 -20.86
C ASN A 531 5.04 6.07 -19.61
N ALA A 532 4.74 6.59 -18.41
CA ALA A 532 4.94 5.85 -17.17
C ALA A 532 3.92 6.22 -16.09
N ILE A 533 3.71 5.26 -15.17
CA ILE A 533 2.88 5.37 -13.98
C ILE A 533 3.69 4.90 -12.78
N SER A 534 3.51 5.59 -11.65
CA SER A 534 3.99 5.12 -10.36
C SER A 534 2.89 5.32 -9.33
N LEU A 535 2.53 4.23 -8.66
CA LEU A 535 1.55 4.22 -7.58
C LEU A 535 2.30 4.11 -6.26
N VAL A 536 1.89 4.88 -5.26
CA VAL A 536 2.39 4.73 -3.89
C VAL A 536 1.48 3.75 -3.18
N LEU A 537 1.98 2.52 -3.04
CA LEU A 537 1.30 1.46 -2.33
C LEU A 537 1.31 1.78 -0.82
N PRO A 538 0.19 1.67 -0.09
CA PRO A 538 0.26 1.35 1.32
C PRO A 538 0.93 -0.01 1.40
N GLY A 539 2.14 -0.03 1.95
CA GLY A 539 3.13 -1.10 1.77
C GLY A 539 2.53 -2.50 1.73
N SER A 540 2.88 -3.24 0.68
CA SER A 540 2.78 -4.70 0.53
C SER A 540 1.74 -5.38 1.42
N ASN A 541 0.51 -5.39 0.87
CA ASN A 541 -0.62 -6.23 1.28
C ASN A 541 -1.39 -5.76 2.54
N PRO A 542 -2.69 -5.40 2.41
CA PRO A 542 -3.49 -4.96 3.53
C PRO A 542 -3.83 -6.15 4.42
N VAL A 543 -3.00 -6.42 5.43
CA VAL A 543 -3.53 -7.01 6.65
C VAL A 543 -3.97 -5.84 7.52
N THR A 544 -5.28 -5.85 7.76
CA THR A 544 -6.05 -4.97 8.63
C THR A 544 -5.50 -5.04 10.05
N ASN A 545 -4.37 -4.39 10.28
CA ASN A 545 -3.84 -4.25 11.63
C ASN A 545 -4.62 -3.11 12.27
N TRP A 546 -5.79 -3.49 12.80
CA TRP A 546 -6.68 -2.69 13.59
C TRP A 546 -5.95 -2.08 14.77
N ARG A 547 -5.84 -0.75 14.78
CA ARG A 547 -5.49 -0.02 15.99
C ARG A 547 -6.74 0.62 16.56
N GLN A 548 -7.19 0.07 17.68
CA GLN A 548 -8.30 0.64 18.45
C GLN A 548 -7.80 1.85 19.22
N ILE A 549 -8.38 3.01 18.93
CA ILE A 549 -8.29 4.15 19.83
C ILE A 549 -9.51 4.06 20.76
N PHE A 550 -9.30 3.54 21.98
CA PHE A 550 -10.31 3.61 23.01
C PHE A 550 -10.45 5.07 23.46
N ARG A 551 -11.66 5.63 23.33
CA ARG A 551 -12.09 6.79 24.11
C ARG A 551 -13.31 6.41 24.93
#